data_AF-A0A2T4J3U9-F1
#
_entry.id   AF-A0A2T4J3U9-F1
#
_cell.length_a   1.000
_cell.length_b   1.000
_cell.length_c   1.000
_cell.angle_alpha   90.00
_cell.angle_beta   90.00
_cell.angle_gamma   90.00
#
_symmetry.space_group_name_H-M   'P 1'
#
loop_
_entity.id
_entity.type
_entity.pdbx_description
1 polymer ?
#
loop_
_entity_poly.entity_id
_entity_poly.type
_entity_poly.pdbx_seq_one_letter_code
_entity_poly.pdbx_strand_id
1 'polypeptide(L)'
;ADSRDTVARMPGVAEAGAINYQTIEAPFLDRALRLYVIGYETGRPGGPQIIAEGRGIGTSHFELVADRKTGLVLGDTIRLGRNRFTVVGLVEGAMNSGGDPAVYMTLADAMALQTELAPADQRVQAARGAGAVKSASVAAVIVRVTPGADVDLLTATLRQWKHLAALSQTEQENILLASVVDKAR
;
A
#
# COMPACT_ATOMS: atom_id res chain seq x y z
N ALA A 1 -16.17 13.10 5.54
CA ALA A 1 -14.93 12.93 6.30
C ALA A 1 -14.28 11.65 5.83
N ASP A 2 -13.00 11.68 5.52
CA ASP A 2 -12.24 10.50 5.10
C ASP A 2 -12.28 9.44 6.22
N SER A 3 -12.35 8.15 5.89
CA SER A 3 -12.42 7.06 6.88
C SER A 3 -11.26 7.16 7.88
N ARG A 4 -10.06 7.54 7.39
CA ARG A 4 -8.85 7.76 8.19
C ARG A 4 -8.99 8.90 9.19
N ASP A 5 -9.60 10.03 8.82
CA ASP A 5 -9.87 11.16 9.74
C ASP A 5 -10.79 10.74 10.90
N THR A 6 -11.75 9.86 10.60
CA THR A 6 -12.72 9.41 11.60
C THR A 6 -12.06 8.46 12.59
N VAL A 7 -11.22 7.53 12.10
CA VAL A 7 -10.43 6.62 12.94
C VAL A 7 -9.41 7.39 13.79
N ALA A 8 -8.75 8.40 13.22
CA ALA A 8 -7.75 9.22 13.94
C ALA A 8 -8.32 9.95 15.17
N ARG A 9 -9.63 10.17 15.24
CA ARG A 9 -10.31 10.87 16.34
C ARG A 9 -10.80 9.93 17.44
N MET A 10 -10.65 8.62 17.28
CA MET A 10 -11.11 7.66 18.27
C MET A 10 -10.23 7.70 19.53
N PRO A 11 -10.83 7.58 20.73
CA PRO A 11 -10.05 7.44 21.96
C PRO A 11 -9.07 6.26 21.87
N GLY A 12 -7.84 6.47 22.32
CA GLY A 12 -6.78 5.47 22.29
C GLY A 12 -6.01 5.38 20.96
N VAL A 13 -6.39 6.15 19.93
CA VAL A 13 -5.61 6.29 18.69
C VAL A 13 -4.59 7.42 18.83
N ALA A 14 -3.30 7.10 18.69
CA ALA A 14 -2.22 8.08 18.69
C ALA A 14 -1.97 8.62 17.27
N GLU A 15 -1.95 7.73 16.27
CA GLU A 15 -1.77 8.10 14.86
C GLU A 15 -2.61 7.19 13.97
N ALA A 16 -3.06 7.72 12.84
CA ALA A 16 -3.67 6.93 11.78
C ALA A 16 -3.11 7.35 10.41
N GLY A 17 -2.87 6.37 9.54
CA GLY A 17 -2.40 6.60 8.17
C GLY A 17 -3.14 5.72 7.17
N ALA A 18 -3.56 6.31 6.06
CA ALA A 18 -4.21 5.62 4.97
C ALA A 18 -3.17 4.95 4.07
N ILE A 19 -3.46 3.71 3.69
CA ILE A 19 -2.68 2.97 2.70
C ILE A 19 -3.55 2.44 1.58
N ASN A 20 -2.89 2.22 0.46
CA ASN A 20 -3.45 1.51 -0.66
C ASN A 20 -2.42 0.54 -1.20
N TYR A 21 -2.85 -0.59 -1.74
CA TYR A 21 -1.92 -1.55 -2.28
C TYR A 21 -2.50 -2.31 -3.47
N GLN A 22 -1.63 -2.66 -4.40
CA GLN A 22 -1.95 -3.45 -5.59
C GLN A 22 -0.69 -4.12 -6.14
N THR A 23 -0.85 -5.30 -6.75
CA THR A 23 0.23 -5.92 -7.51
C THR A 23 0.11 -5.51 -8.97
N ILE A 24 1.22 -5.04 -9.55
CA ILE A 24 1.30 -4.67 -10.97
C ILE A 24 2.49 -5.35 -11.64
N GLU A 25 2.47 -5.38 -12.97
CA GLU A 25 3.64 -5.65 -13.78
C GLU A 25 4.13 -4.36 -14.44
N ALA A 26 5.42 -4.08 -14.31
CA ALA A 26 6.04 -2.87 -14.84
C ALA A 26 7.27 -3.24 -15.68
N PRO A 27 7.39 -2.75 -16.93
CA PRO A 27 8.59 -2.94 -17.71
C PRO A 27 9.74 -2.11 -17.12
N PHE A 28 10.90 -2.73 -16.98
CA PHE A 28 12.13 -2.08 -16.53
C PHE A 28 13.33 -2.70 -17.26
N LEU A 29 14.01 -1.89 -18.07
CA LEU A 29 15.05 -2.35 -18.99
C LEU A 29 14.51 -3.51 -19.87
N ASP A 30 15.24 -4.62 -19.97
CA ASP A 30 14.88 -5.77 -20.80
C ASP A 30 14.02 -6.82 -20.05
N ARG A 31 13.41 -6.46 -18.90
CA ARG A 31 12.59 -7.36 -18.10
C ARG A 31 11.29 -6.72 -17.62
N ALA A 32 10.30 -7.55 -17.29
CA ALA A 32 9.11 -7.14 -16.56
C ALA A 32 9.30 -7.43 -15.07
N LEU A 33 9.05 -6.43 -14.21
CA LEU A 33 9.06 -6.57 -12.77
C LEU A 33 7.63 -6.74 -12.26
N ARG A 34 7.41 -7.74 -11.42
CA ARG A 34 6.16 -7.87 -10.67
C ARG A 34 6.33 -7.19 -9.31
N LEU A 35 5.58 -6.12 -9.09
CA LEU A 35 5.79 -5.20 -7.97
C LEU A 35 4.53 -5.15 -7.10
N TYR A 36 4.71 -5.27 -5.79
CA TYR A 36 3.67 -4.97 -4.82
C TYR A 36 3.72 -3.48 -4.45
N VAL A 37 2.91 -2.68 -5.14
CA VAL A 37 2.88 -1.22 -4.93
C VAL A 37 2.09 -0.91 -3.67
N ILE A 38 2.71 -0.15 -2.75
CA ILE A 38 2.09 0.36 -1.54
C ILE A 38 2.11 1.89 -1.59
N GLY A 39 0.94 2.49 -1.70
CA GLY A 39 0.75 3.93 -1.50
C GLY A 39 0.47 4.24 -0.04
N TYR A 40 1.14 5.24 0.53
CA TYR A 40 0.94 5.63 1.93
C TYR A 40 0.96 7.14 2.14
N GLU A 41 0.35 7.60 3.22
CA GLU A 41 0.47 8.99 3.69
C GLU A 41 1.84 9.23 4.33
N THR A 42 2.65 10.10 3.76
CA THR A 42 3.98 10.43 4.30
C THR A 42 3.85 11.06 5.70
N GLY A 43 4.73 10.63 6.62
CA GLY A 43 4.67 11.05 8.02
C GLY A 43 3.53 10.41 8.83
N ARG A 44 2.83 9.41 8.28
CA ARG A 44 1.80 8.63 8.98
C ARG A 44 2.16 7.13 8.98
N PRO A 45 1.54 6.32 9.85
CA PRO A 45 1.68 4.87 9.81
C PRO A 45 1.31 4.28 8.44
N GLY A 46 1.99 3.21 8.03
CA GLY A 46 1.73 2.47 6.78
C GLY A 46 2.80 2.59 5.71
N GLY A 47 3.78 3.47 5.90
CA GLY A 47 4.98 3.55 5.07
C GLY A 47 6.11 2.57 5.46
N PRO A 48 7.26 2.67 4.78
CA PRO A 48 8.44 1.87 5.12
C PRO A 48 8.93 2.23 6.53
N GLN A 49 9.23 1.21 7.35
CA GLN A 49 9.65 1.40 8.75
C GLN A 49 11.13 1.83 8.86
N ILE A 50 11.99 1.24 8.03
CA ILE A 50 13.44 1.49 8.04
C ILE A 50 13.91 1.58 6.59
N ILE A 51 14.65 2.64 6.27
CA ILE A 51 15.34 2.79 4.99
C ILE A 51 16.74 2.20 5.16
N ALA A 52 17.05 1.16 4.39
CA ALA A 52 18.36 0.51 4.40
C ALA A 52 19.41 1.34 3.67
N GLU A 53 19.01 2.08 2.64
CA GLU A 53 19.92 2.90 1.82
C GLU A 53 19.19 4.09 1.19
N GLY A 54 19.88 5.21 1.00
CA GLY A 54 19.28 6.43 0.43
C GLY A 54 18.41 7.16 1.45
N ARG A 55 17.19 7.53 1.06
CA ARG A 55 16.24 8.27 1.91
C ARG A 55 14.79 7.85 1.69
N GLY A 56 13.92 8.26 2.61
CA GLY A 56 12.47 8.19 2.41
C GLY A 56 11.98 9.15 1.31
N ILE A 57 10.72 8.99 0.95
CA ILE A 57 10.02 9.89 0.03
C ILE A 57 9.94 11.28 0.67
N GLY A 58 10.46 12.28 -0.04
CA GLY A 58 10.53 13.67 0.40
C GLY A 58 9.69 14.63 -0.43
N THR A 59 9.22 14.20 -1.61
CA THR A 59 8.37 14.98 -2.50
C THR A 59 6.92 14.50 -2.46
N SER A 60 6.01 15.30 -2.99
CA SER A 60 4.59 14.93 -3.11
C SER A 60 4.34 13.82 -4.15
N HIS A 61 5.22 13.71 -5.15
CA HIS A 61 5.04 12.80 -6.28
C HIS A 61 6.37 12.29 -6.87
N PHE A 62 6.27 11.18 -7.61
CA PHE A 62 7.28 10.65 -8.54
C PHE A 62 8.57 10.12 -7.88
N GLU A 63 8.50 9.79 -6.60
CA GLU A 63 9.55 9.09 -5.87
C GLU A 63 9.11 7.69 -5.47
N LEU A 64 10.07 6.76 -5.44
CA LEU A 64 9.88 5.40 -4.97
C LEU A 64 10.91 5.04 -3.91
N VAL A 65 10.46 4.27 -2.94
CA VAL A 65 11.35 3.46 -2.10
C VAL A 65 11.10 2.00 -2.47
N ALA A 66 12.13 1.25 -2.86
CA ALA A 66 11.98 -0.11 -3.37
C ALA A 66 12.62 -1.14 -2.43
N ASP A 67 12.02 -2.32 -2.31
CA ASP A 67 12.72 -3.45 -1.70
C ASP A 67 13.90 -3.88 -2.60
N ARG A 68 15.05 -4.19 -1.99
CA ARG A 68 16.25 -4.64 -2.72
C ARG A 68 15.99 -5.83 -3.65
N LYS A 69 15.02 -6.70 -3.33
CA LYS A 69 14.65 -7.86 -4.17
C LYS A 69 13.90 -7.49 -5.44
N THR A 70 13.42 -6.25 -5.59
CA THR A 70 12.97 -5.75 -6.90
C THR A 70 14.10 -5.73 -7.93
N GLY A 71 15.36 -5.67 -7.46
CA GLY A 71 16.55 -5.49 -8.28
C GLY A 71 16.68 -4.07 -8.84
N LEU A 72 15.91 -3.11 -8.33
CA LEU A 72 16.10 -1.68 -8.56
C LEU A 72 17.18 -1.14 -7.62
N VAL A 73 17.91 -0.13 -8.08
CA VAL A 73 18.93 0.58 -7.31
C VAL A 73 18.60 2.07 -7.19
N LEU A 74 19.30 2.78 -6.30
CA LEU A 74 19.13 4.22 -6.14
C LEU A 74 19.41 4.96 -7.46
N GLY A 75 18.53 5.90 -7.79
CA GLY A 75 18.59 6.68 -9.04
C GLY A 75 17.92 6.01 -10.24
N ASP A 76 17.54 4.73 -10.15
CA ASP A 76 16.78 4.09 -11.22
C ASP A 76 15.47 4.82 -11.47
N THR A 77 15.11 4.94 -12.75
CA THR A 77 13.83 5.51 -13.16
C THR A 77 12.96 4.44 -13.82
N ILE A 78 11.82 4.14 -13.21
CA ILE A 78 10.86 3.15 -13.71
C ILE A 78 9.55 3.84 -14.12
N ARG A 79 8.91 3.33 -15.17
CA ARG A 79 7.60 3.81 -15.60
C ARG A 79 6.50 2.96 -14.97
N LEU A 80 5.65 3.60 -14.18
CA LEU A 80 4.44 2.98 -13.61
C LEU A 80 3.24 3.75 -14.15
N GLY A 81 2.35 3.06 -14.87
CA GLY A 81 1.27 3.71 -15.61
C GLY A 81 1.81 4.73 -16.63
N ARG A 82 1.34 5.98 -16.53
CA ARG A 82 1.78 7.08 -17.40
C ARG A 82 2.99 7.84 -16.87
N ASN A 83 3.36 7.65 -15.60
CA ASN A 83 4.35 8.47 -14.92
C ASN A 83 5.69 7.75 -14.76
N ARG A 84 6.75 8.53 -14.61
CA ARG A 84 8.10 8.04 -14.29
C ARG A 84 8.39 8.32 -12.83
N PHE A 85 8.99 7.33 -12.17
CA PHE A 85 9.32 7.39 -10.76
C PHE A 85 10.80 7.14 -10.56
N THR A 86 11.42 7.93 -9.69
CA THR A 86 12.85 7.77 -9.34
C THR A 86 12.97 7.02 -8.02
N VAL A 87 13.83 6.01 -7.98
CA VAL A 87 14.14 5.27 -6.75
C VAL A 87 15.06 6.14 -5.87
N VAL A 88 14.56 6.58 -4.73
CA VAL A 88 15.27 7.47 -3.79
C VAL A 88 15.71 6.78 -2.51
N GLY A 89 15.19 5.57 -2.26
CA GLY A 89 15.53 4.77 -1.09
C GLY A 89 15.34 3.29 -1.35
N LEU A 90 16.02 2.47 -0.55
CA LEU A 90 15.89 1.02 -0.55
C LEU A 90 15.49 0.51 0.83
N VAL A 91 14.67 -0.53 0.86
CA VAL A 91 14.29 -1.29 2.07
C VAL A 91 14.68 -2.76 1.90
N GLU A 92 14.56 -3.54 2.97
CA GLU A 92 14.81 -4.98 2.96
C GLU A 92 13.66 -5.77 3.58
N GLY A 93 13.30 -6.89 2.93
CA GLY A 93 12.32 -7.83 3.45
C GLY A 93 10.86 -7.40 3.28
N ALA A 94 10.59 -6.32 2.54
CA ALA A 94 9.24 -5.87 2.25
C ALA A 94 8.69 -6.61 1.03
N MET A 95 7.80 -7.58 1.26
CA MET A 95 7.19 -8.41 0.21
C MET A 95 5.75 -8.76 0.59
N ASN A 96 4.90 -9.04 -0.40
CA ASN A 96 3.58 -9.63 -0.12
C ASN A 96 3.68 -11.14 0.18
N SER A 97 2.56 -11.76 0.58
CA SER A 97 2.48 -13.22 0.83
C SER A 97 2.65 -14.09 -0.42
N GLY A 98 2.68 -13.48 -1.61
CA GLY A 98 3.01 -14.11 -2.88
C GLY A 98 4.50 -14.06 -3.24
N GLY A 99 5.32 -13.36 -2.44
CA GLY A 99 6.75 -13.18 -2.69
C GLY A 99 7.08 -12.02 -3.63
N ASP A 100 6.10 -11.24 -4.08
CA ASP A 100 6.34 -10.06 -4.90
C ASP A 100 6.96 -8.95 -4.02
N PRO A 101 8.13 -8.40 -4.40
CA PRO A 101 8.79 -7.37 -3.63
C PRO A 101 8.04 -6.05 -3.68
N ALA A 102 8.03 -5.34 -2.54
CA ALA A 102 7.28 -4.12 -2.37
C ALA A 102 7.99 -2.91 -2.96
N VAL A 103 7.20 -1.95 -3.44
CA VAL A 103 7.64 -0.59 -3.71
C VAL A 103 6.68 0.38 -3.04
N TYR A 104 7.20 1.42 -2.41
CA TYR A 104 6.43 2.44 -1.72
C TYR A 104 6.41 3.73 -2.53
N MET A 105 5.22 4.33 -2.67
CA MET A 105 5.00 5.65 -3.26
C MET A 105 4.04 6.47 -2.39
N THR A 106 3.80 7.74 -2.73
CA THR A 106 2.78 8.52 -2.03
C THR A 106 1.38 7.94 -2.30
N LEU A 107 0.47 8.10 -1.34
CA LEU A 107 -0.92 7.65 -1.50
C LEU A 107 -1.57 8.26 -2.75
N ALA A 108 -1.29 9.53 -3.04
CA ALA A 108 -1.80 10.22 -4.21
C ALA A 108 -1.31 9.57 -5.52
N ASP A 109 -0.03 9.20 -5.61
CA ASP A 109 0.51 8.50 -6.79
C ASP A 109 -0.11 7.12 -6.94
N ALA A 110 -0.28 6.36 -5.86
CA ALA A 110 -0.90 5.04 -5.91
C ALA A 110 -2.38 5.12 -6.33
N MET A 111 -3.11 6.12 -5.83
CA MET A 111 -4.50 6.38 -6.23
C MET A 111 -4.61 6.76 -7.71
N ALA A 112 -3.71 7.62 -8.20
CA ALA A 112 -3.64 7.93 -9.62
C ALA A 112 -3.39 6.66 -10.44
N LEU A 113 -2.40 5.86 -10.03
CA LEU A 113 -2.04 4.60 -10.69
C LEU A 113 -3.20 3.59 -10.73
N GLN A 114 -4.03 3.50 -9.70
CA GLN A 114 -5.22 2.63 -9.70
C GLN A 114 -6.26 2.98 -10.75
N THR A 115 -6.42 4.27 -11.03
CA THR A 115 -7.40 4.76 -12.02
C THR A 115 -6.86 4.74 -13.44
N GLU A 116 -5.55 4.59 -13.60
CA GLU A 116 -4.90 4.47 -14.89
C GLU A 116 -5.07 3.06 -15.45
N LEU A 117 -6.15 2.85 -16.20
CA LEU A 117 -6.30 1.66 -17.02
C LEU A 117 -5.21 1.64 -18.12
N ALA A 118 -4.64 0.47 -18.37
CA ALA A 118 -3.79 0.28 -19.54
C ALA A 118 -4.61 0.56 -20.82
N PRO A 119 -4.01 1.07 -21.91
CA PRO A 119 -4.75 1.39 -23.14
C PRO A 119 -5.51 0.21 -23.77
N ALA A 120 -5.08 -1.03 -23.51
CA ALA A 120 -5.82 -2.22 -23.92
C ALA A 120 -7.10 -2.41 -23.08
N ASP A 121 -7.00 -2.26 -21.76
CA ASP A 121 -8.13 -2.37 -20.84
C ASP A 121 -9.12 -1.24 -21.05
N GLN A 122 -8.66 -0.01 -21.32
CA GLN A 122 -9.52 1.10 -21.70
C GLN A 122 -10.39 0.79 -22.92
N ARG A 123 -9.80 0.17 -23.95
CA ARG A 123 -10.51 -0.24 -25.17
C ARG A 123 -11.54 -1.32 -24.89
N VAL A 124 -11.20 -2.30 -24.05
CA VAL A 124 -12.13 -3.35 -23.62
C VAL A 124 -13.28 -2.78 -22.77
N GLN A 125 -12.98 -1.87 -21.83
CA GLN A 125 -13.97 -1.19 -21.00
C GLN A 125 -14.94 -0.35 -21.85
N ALA A 126 -14.41 0.42 -22.81
CA ALA A 126 -15.18 1.24 -23.74
C ALA A 126 -16.08 0.38 -24.63
N ALA A 127 -15.56 -0.73 -25.17
CA ALA A 127 -16.33 -1.67 -25.98
C ALA A 127 -17.44 -2.37 -25.17
N ARG A 128 -17.27 -2.52 -23.85
CA ARG A 128 -18.27 -3.13 -22.95
C ARG A 128 -19.32 -2.15 -22.43
N GLY A 129 -19.24 -0.86 -22.75
CA GLY A 129 -20.15 0.17 -22.21
C GLY A 129 -20.11 0.26 -20.67
N ALA A 130 -19.05 -0.23 -20.04
CA ALA A 130 -18.93 -0.24 -18.59
C ALA A 130 -18.71 1.19 -18.09
N GLY A 131 -19.52 1.60 -17.10
CA GLY A 131 -19.54 2.95 -16.53
C GLY A 131 -18.21 3.39 -15.89
N ALA A 132 -18.18 4.67 -15.50
CA ALA A 132 -17.01 5.43 -15.03
C ALA A 132 -15.99 4.63 -14.19
N VAL A 133 -14.71 4.87 -14.47
CA VAL A 133 -13.56 4.31 -13.73
C VAL A 133 -13.84 4.38 -12.23
N LYS A 134 -13.73 3.23 -11.54
CA LYS A 134 -13.93 3.14 -10.09
C LYS A 134 -13.08 4.23 -9.42
N SER A 135 -13.70 5.10 -8.64
CA SER A 135 -12.99 6.15 -7.93
C SER A 135 -11.91 5.51 -7.04
N ALA A 136 -10.70 6.06 -7.08
CA ALA A 136 -9.63 5.60 -6.22
C ALA A 136 -10.09 5.65 -4.76
N SER A 137 -9.84 4.56 -4.03
CA SER A 137 -10.21 4.45 -2.62
C SER A 137 -9.05 3.90 -1.83
N VAL A 138 -8.96 4.30 -0.57
CA VAL A 138 -7.99 3.78 0.39
C VAL A 138 -8.35 2.32 0.70
N ALA A 139 -7.37 1.42 0.69
CA ALA A 139 -7.59 0.01 0.96
C ALA A 139 -7.67 -0.27 2.47
N ALA A 140 -6.85 0.40 3.27
CA ALA A 140 -6.82 0.23 4.72
C ALA A 140 -6.33 1.48 5.46
N VAL A 141 -6.65 1.56 6.75
CA VAL A 141 -6.11 2.56 7.68
C VAL A 141 -5.26 1.84 8.71
N ILE A 142 -3.99 2.22 8.80
CA ILE A 142 -3.04 1.72 9.78
C ILE A 142 -3.07 2.61 11.00
N VAL A 143 -3.23 2.00 12.18
CA VAL A 143 -3.44 2.71 13.44
C VAL A 143 -2.28 2.41 14.38
N ARG A 144 -1.69 3.47 14.94
CA ARG A 144 -0.83 3.39 16.12
C ARG A 144 -1.67 3.77 17.33
N VAL A 145 -1.75 2.87 18.30
CA VAL A 145 -2.49 3.10 19.54
C VAL A 145 -1.61 3.79 20.59
N THR A 146 -2.22 4.55 21.49
CA THR A 146 -1.55 5.13 22.66
C THR A 146 -1.10 3.99 23.59
N PRO A 147 0.07 4.11 24.25
CA PRO A 147 0.49 3.13 25.25
C PRO A 147 -0.59 2.89 26.31
N GLY A 148 -0.92 1.61 26.55
CA GLY A 148 -1.96 1.21 27.51
C GLY A 148 -3.40 1.30 27.02
N ALA A 149 -3.64 1.66 25.75
CA ALA A 149 -4.98 1.59 25.16
C ALA A 149 -5.47 0.14 25.05
N ASP A 150 -6.77 -0.05 25.25
CA ASP A 150 -7.44 -1.34 25.05
C ASP A 150 -7.67 -1.58 23.56
N VAL A 151 -6.79 -2.39 22.95
CA VAL A 151 -6.82 -2.71 21.52
C VAL A 151 -8.05 -3.55 21.16
N ASP A 152 -8.50 -4.42 22.05
CA ASP A 152 -9.64 -5.29 21.80
C ASP A 152 -10.94 -4.47 21.79
N LEU A 153 -11.09 -3.54 22.74
CA LEU A 153 -12.22 -2.61 22.78
C LEU A 153 -12.24 -1.70 21.55
N LEU A 154 -11.10 -1.14 21.16
CA LEU A 154 -10.99 -0.31 19.95
C LEU A 154 -11.37 -1.09 18.70
N THR A 155 -10.86 -2.32 18.56
CA THR A 155 -11.13 -3.20 17.42
C THR A 155 -12.62 -3.59 17.36
N ALA A 156 -13.21 -3.95 18.50
CA ALA A 156 -14.63 -4.26 18.61
C ALA A 156 -15.52 -3.06 18.24
N THR A 157 -15.13 -1.85 18.65
CA THR A 157 -15.85 -0.61 18.33
C THR A 157 -15.82 -0.32 16.83
N LEU A 158 -14.65 -0.45 16.20
CA LEU A 158 -14.49 -0.25 14.75
C LEU A 158 -15.32 -1.25 13.92
N ARG A 159 -15.44 -2.51 14.39
CA ARG A 159 -16.24 -3.55 13.73
C ARG A 159 -17.74 -3.27 13.69
N GLN A 160 -18.25 -2.40 14.57
CA GLN A 160 -19.66 -2.02 14.56
C GLN A 160 -20.03 -1.16 13.34
N TRP A 161 -19.04 -0.62 12.61
CA TRP A 161 -19.28 0.27 11.49
C TRP A 161 -19.50 -0.56 10.22
N LYS A 162 -20.65 -0.34 9.55
CA LYS A 162 -21.16 -1.14 8.42
C LYS A 162 -20.18 -1.40 7.27
N HIS A 163 -19.16 -0.55 7.09
CA HIS A 163 -18.23 -0.60 5.96
C HIS A 163 -16.77 -0.75 6.38
N LEU A 164 -16.50 -1.06 7.65
CA LEU A 164 -15.14 -1.30 8.13
C LEU A 164 -15.01 -2.71 8.69
N ALA A 165 -13.85 -3.30 8.44
CA ALA A 165 -13.33 -4.40 9.23
C ALA A 165 -12.13 -3.86 10.04
N ALA A 166 -11.88 -4.45 11.19
CA ALA A 166 -10.71 -4.15 12.01
C ALA A 166 -10.01 -5.45 12.38
N LEU A 167 -8.68 -5.43 12.26
CA LEU A 167 -7.78 -6.51 12.62
C LEU A 167 -6.71 -5.94 13.56
N SER A 168 -6.54 -6.56 14.71
CA SER A 168 -5.40 -6.28 15.59
C SER A 168 -4.14 -6.94 15.03
N GLN A 169 -2.98 -6.52 15.54
CA GLN A 169 -1.70 -7.13 15.17
C GLN A 169 -1.71 -8.65 15.44
N THR A 170 -2.16 -9.06 16.63
CA THR A 170 -2.27 -10.47 17.02
C THR A 170 -3.17 -11.26 16.07
N GLU A 171 -4.33 -10.69 15.69
CA GLU A 171 -5.25 -11.34 14.75
C GLU A 171 -4.63 -11.49 13.36
N GLN A 172 -3.92 -10.46 12.87
CA GLN A 172 -3.23 -10.51 11.59
C GLN A 172 -2.12 -11.57 11.60
N GLU A 173 -1.32 -11.65 12.67
CA GLU A 173 -0.28 -12.68 12.83
C GLU A 173 -0.87 -14.09 12.83
N ASN A 174 -1.98 -14.30 13.53
CA ASN A 174 -2.68 -15.59 13.56
C ASN A 174 -3.19 -16.02 12.18
N ILE A 175 -3.71 -15.08 11.38
CA ILE A 175 -4.13 -15.36 9.99
C ILE A 175 -2.95 -15.80 9.14
N LEU A 176 -1.79 -15.15 9.28
CA LEU A 176 -0.60 -15.50 8.53
C LEU A 176 -0.08 -16.89 8.91
N LEU A 177 -0.05 -17.21 10.21
CA LEU A 177 0.36 -18.52 10.70
C LEU A 177 -0.55 -19.64 10.19
N ALA A 178 -1.88 -19.46 10.25
CA ALA A 178 -2.84 -20.42 9.73
C ALA A 178 -2.71 -20.59 8.21
N SER A 179 -2.51 -19.50 7.48
CA SER A 179 -2.36 -19.52 6.02
C SER A 179 -1.09 -20.26 5.56
N VAL A 180 0.01 -20.23 6.33
CA VAL A 180 1.23 -21.01 6.01
C VAL A 180 0.96 -22.52 6.16
N VAL A 181 0.18 -22.92 7.17
CA VAL A 181 -0.18 -24.33 7.38
C VAL A 181 -1.07 -24.85 6.26
N ASP A 182 -2.03 -24.05 5.80
CA ASP A 182 -2.92 -24.43 4.69
C ASP A 182 -2.21 -24.44 3.33
N LYS A 183 -1.22 -23.56 3.09
CA LYS A 183 -0.43 -23.56 1.84
C LYS A 183 0.54 -24.74 1.72
N ALA A 184 0.85 -25.42 2.82
CA ALA A 184 1.78 -26.54 2.87
C ALA A 184 1.09 -27.92 2.75
N ARG A 185 -0.24 -27.95 2.63
CA ARG A 185 -1.05 -29.16 2.42
C ARG A 185 -1.52 -29.25 0.96
#